data_AF-A0A920TP62-F1
#
_entry.id   AF-A0A920TP62-F1
#
_cell.length_a   1.000
_cell.length_b   1.000
_cell.length_c   1.000
_cell.angle_alpha   90.00
_cell.angle_beta   90.00
_cell.angle_gamma   90.00
#
_symmetry.space_group_name_H-M   'P 1'
#
loop_
_entity.id
_entity.type
_entity.pdbx_description
1 polymer ?
#
loop_
_entity_poly.entity_id
_entity_poly.type
_entity_poly.pdbx_seq_one_letter_code
_entity_poly.pdbx_strand_id
1 'polypeptide(L)' 'MELNQHTNSGPFREYESHKDLVDEAENKNLEFLKGNIQEKGKTPLCGNSISHDRRFLVRYMPELANFFHYRNIDVSS' A
#
# COMPACT_ATOMS: atom_id res chain seq x y z
N MET A 1 23.44 2.56 5.69
CA MET A 1 22.13 1.96 5.34
C MET A 1 22.27 1.51 3.90
N GLU A 2 22.37 0.21 3.65
CA GLU A 2 22.95 -0.34 2.42
C GLU A 2 22.07 -0.12 1.19
N LEU A 3 22.64 0.51 0.17
CA LEU A 3 22.03 0.73 -1.15
C LEU A 3 21.71 -0.59 -1.90
N ASN A 4 22.20 -1.73 -1.41
CA ASN A 4 22.26 -3.01 -2.13
C ASN A 4 20.90 -3.73 -2.24
N GLN A 5 19.99 -3.59 -1.27
CA GLN A 5 18.71 -4.32 -1.28
C GLN A 5 17.70 -3.79 -2.32
N HIS A 6 17.79 -2.51 -2.69
CA HIS A 6 16.92 -1.92 -3.72
C HIS A 6 17.53 -1.95 -5.13
N THR A 7 18.86 -2.14 -5.23
CA THR A 7 19.60 -2.15 -6.50
C THR A 7 19.84 -3.55 -7.04
N ASN A 8 20.03 -4.57 -6.19
CA ASN A 8 20.23 -5.96 -6.64
C ASN A 8 18.95 -6.78 -6.84
N SER A 9 17.81 -6.37 -6.25
CA SER A 9 16.57 -7.15 -6.26
C SER A 9 15.32 -6.41 -6.76
N GLY A 10 15.44 -5.17 -7.27
CA GLY A 10 14.28 -4.37 -7.67
C GLY A 10 14.48 -3.51 -8.93
N PRO A 11 13.38 -3.10 -9.60
CA PRO A 11 13.41 -2.41 -10.89
C PRO A 11 13.68 -0.92 -10.70
N PHE A 12 14.84 -0.58 -10.14
CA PHE A 12 15.21 0.81 -9.86
C PHE A 12 15.15 1.69 -11.11
N ARG A 13 15.37 1.10 -12.29
CA ARG A 13 15.29 1.79 -13.59
C ARG A 13 13.87 2.11 -14.07
N GLU A 14 12.83 1.46 -13.56
CA GLU A 14 11.45 1.73 -13.99
C GLU A 14 10.87 3.00 -13.35
N TYR A 15 11.37 3.35 -12.16
CA TYR A 15 10.86 4.45 -11.33
C TYR A 15 11.12 5.85 -11.91
N GLU A 16 12.20 6.07 -12.67
CA GLU A 16 12.55 7.41 -13.20
C GLU A 16 11.54 7.94 -14.23
N SER A 17 10.72 7.05 -14.80
CA SER A 17 9.86 7.38 -15.94
C SER A 17 8.42 7.79 -15.58
N HIS A 18 7.97 7.58 -14.33
CA HIS A 18 6.56 7.80 -13.98
C HIS A 18 6.43 8.75 -12.78
N LYS A 19 6.06 10.01 -13.05
CA LYS A 19 5.92 11.06 -12.03
C LYS A 19 4.58 11.07 -11.30
N ASP A 20 3.56 10.34 -11.80
CA ASP A 20 2.19 10.33 -11.25
C ASP A 20 1.78 8.97 -10.64
N LEU A 21 2.76 8.13 -10.26
CA LEU A 21 2.54 6.74 -9.82
C LEU A 21 1.62 6.59 -8.61
N VAL A 22 1.63 7.55 -7.68
CA VAL A 22 0.98 7.38 -6.38
C VAL A 22 -0.54 7.43 -6.53
N ASP A 23 -1.07 8.47 -7.18
CA ASP A 23 -2.52 8.62 -7.40
C ASP A 23 -3.05 7.54 -8.34
N GLU A 24 -2.28 7.18 -9.37
CA GLU A 24 -2.65 6.09 -10.27
C GLU A 24 -2.69 4.74 -9.53
N ALA A 25 -1.69 4.46 -8.69
CA ALA A 25 -1.65 3.25 -7.89
C ALA A 25 -2.78 3.22 -6.85
N GLU A 26 -3.07 4.35 -6.19
CA GLU A 26 -4.19 4.45 -5.26
C GLU A 26 -5.51 4.11 -5.95
N ASN A 27 -5.77 4.70 -7.12
CA ASN A 27 -7.00 4.49 -7.88
C ASN A 27 -7.15 3.04 -8.36
N LYS A 28 -6.07 2.44 -8.91
CA LYS A 28 -6.08 1.04 -9.35
C LYS A 28 -6.37 0.07 -8.19
N ASN A 29 -5.75 0.32 -7.02
CA ASN A 29 -6.01 -0.48 -5.83
C ASN A 29 -7.46 -0.30 -5.34
N LEU A 30 -7.96 0.93 -5.30
CA LEU A 30 -9.34 1.21 -4.89
C LEU A 30 -10.36 0.56 -5.83
N GLU A 31 -10.13 0.61 -7.15
CA GLU A 31 -10.99 -0.04 -8.14
C GLU A 31 -11.02 -1.56 -7.93
N PHE A 32 -9.84 -2.17 -7.79
CA PHE A 32 -9.74 -3.60 -7.48
C PHE A 32 -10.48 -3.96 -6.19
N LEU A 33 -10.27 -3.20 -5.11
CA LEU A 33 -10.90 -3.49 -3.83
C LEU A 33 -12.42 -3.29 -3.87
N LYS A 34 -12.93 -2.25 -4.54
CA LYS A 34 -14.37 -2.03 -4.70
C LYS A 34 -15.06 -3.15 -5.48
N GLY A 35 -14.35 -3.80 -6.41
CA GLY A 35 -14.85 -4.98 -7.13
C GLY A 35 -14.87 -6.26 -6.30
N ASN A 36 -14.04 -6.36 -5.27
CA ASN A 36 -13.83 -7.60 -4.50
C ASN A 36 -14.34 -7.55 -3.05
N ILE A 37 -14.59 -6.35 -2.51
CA ILE A 37 -15.02 -6.14 -1.13
C ILE A 37 -16.39 -5.47 -1.12
N GLN A 38 -17.35 -6.12 -0.47
CA GLN A 38 -18.75 -5.69 -0.45
C GLN A 38 -18.99 -4.43 0.39
N GLU A 39 -18.21 -4.21 1.45
CA GLU A 39 -18.41 -3.10 2.39
C GLU A 39 -17.09 -2.37 2.73
N LYS A 40 -17.02 -1.07 2.43
CA LYS A 40 -15.92 -0.19 2.86
C LYS A 40 -15.81 -0.20 4.39
N GLY A 41 -14.59 -0.22 4.91
CA GLY A 41 -14.32 -0.08 6.34
C GLY A 41 -14.57 -1.35 7.16
N LYS A 42 -14.93 -2.49 6.55
CA LYS A 42 -15.07 -3.77 7.27
C LYS A 42 -13.82 -4.64 7.23
N THR A 43 -13.04 -4.58 6.16
CA THR A 43 -11.83 -5.40 6.00
C THR A 43 -10.64 -4.74 6.70
N PRO A 44 -10.00 -5.40 7.70
CA PRO A 44 -8.77 -4.89 8.30
C PRO A 44 -7.59 -5.02 7.34
N LEU A 45 -6.59 -4.14 7.50
CA LEU A 45 -5.34 -4.25 6.74
C LEU A 45 -4.49 -5.38 7.35
N CYS A 46 -3.95 -6.28 6.52
CA CYS A 46 -3.18 -7.43 6.99
C CYS A 46 -1.77 -7.50 6.37
N GLY A 47 -0.80 -8.01 7.13
CA GLY A 47 0.57 -8.23 6.65
C GLY A 47 1.58 -8.39 7.79
N ASN A 48 2.86 -8.41 7.44
CA ASN A 48 3.96 -8.48 8.40
C ASN A 48 4.47 -7.06 8.71
N SER A 49 4.52 -6.69 9.98
CA SER A 49 4.90 -5.33 10.41
C SER A 49 4.00 -4.26 9.79
N ILE A 50 2.73 -4.61 9.55
CA ILE A 50 1.77 -3.88 8.70
C ILE A 50 1.45 -2.46 9.22
N SER A 51 1.75 -2.19 10.49
CA SER A 51 1.69 -0.84 11.05
C SER A 51 2.63 0.17 10.36
N HIS A 52 3.74 -0.29 9.77
CA HIS A 52 4.61 0.55 8.96
C HIS A 52 3.94 0.90 7.63
N ASP A 53 3.44 -0.08 6.88
CA ASP A 53 2.75 0.14 5.62
C ASP A 53 1.52 1.05 5.79
N ARG A 54 0.73 0.83 6.86
CA ARG A 54 -0.41 1.71 7.15
C ARG A 54 0.01 3.18 7.28
N ARG A 55 1.16 3.48 7.89
CA ARG A 55 1.65 4.86 8.02
C ARG A 55 1.99 5.47 6.67
N PHE A 56 2.52 4.69 5.72
CA PHE A 56 2.74 5.15 4.36
C PHE A 56 1.42 5.39 3.63
N LEU A 57 0.47 4.45 3.69
CA LEU A 57 -0.83 4.62 3.07
C LEU A 57 -1.56 5.85 3.59
N VAL A 58 -1.59 6.08 4.91
CA VAL A 58 -2.23 7.28 5.47
C VAL A 58 -1.63 8.58 4.93
N ARG A 59 -0.33 8.61 4.63
CA ARG A 59 0.37 9.81 4.15
C ARG A 59 0.26 10.00 2.64
N TYR A 60 0.34 8.92 1.87
CA TYR A 60 0.50 8.99 0.41
C TYR A 60 -0.73 8.49 -0.35
N MET A 61 -1.59 7.67 0.25
CA MET A 61 -2.80 7.10 -0.34
C MET A 61 -3.96 7.10 0.68
N PRO A 62 -4.44 8.28 1.10
CA PRO A 62 -5.38 8.42 2.20
C PRO A 62 -6.76 7.81 1.92
N GLU A 63 -7.24 7.82 0.68
CA GLU A 63 -8.54 7.23 0.32
C GLU A 63 -8.49 5.71 0.41
N LEU A 64 -7.38 5.11 -0.02
CA LEU A 64 -7.10 3.69 0.14
C LEU A 64 -6.95 3.32 1.62
N ALA A 65 -6.23 4.11 2.41
CA ALA A 65 -6.10 3.87 3.86
C ALA A 65 -7.45 3.90 4.58
N ASN A 66 -8.34 4.82 4.17
CA ASN A 66 -9.70 4.98 4.67
C ASN A 66 -10.67 3.91 4.13
N PHE A 67 -10.28 3.16 3.10
CA PHE A 67 -11.07 2.04 2.60
C PHE A 67 -11.08 0.85 3.56
N PHE A 68 -9.97 0.64 4.27
CA PHE A 68 -9.85 -0.43 5.25
C PHE A 68 -10.41 -0.04 6.62
N HIS A 69 -10.79 -1.05 7.41
CA HIS A 69 -11.11 -0.88 8.84
C HIS A 69 -9.88 -0.34 9.58
N TYR A 70 -10.08 0.43 10.65
CA TYR A 70 -8.99 1.00 11.45
C TYR A 70 -8.08 -0.05 12.13
N ARG A 71 -8.49 -1.32 12.16
CA ARG A 71 -7.75 -2.41 12.80
C ARG A 71 -6.78 -3.02 11.80
N ASN A 72 -5.66 -3.50 12.32
CA ASN A 72 -4.67 -4.24 11.56
C ASN A 72 -4.63 -5.69 12.05
N ILE A 73 -4.35 -6.63 11.13
CA ILE A 73 -3.94 -8.00 11.45
C ILE A 73 -2.45 -8.10 11.14
N ASP A 74 -1.62 -8.05 12.19
CA ASP A 74 -0.17 -8.14 12.06
C ASP A 74 0.30 -9.56 12.40
N VAL A 75 1.10 -10.17 11.52
CA VAL A 75 1.66 -11.52 11.70
C VAL A 75 3.17 -11.50 12.00
N SER A 76 3.73 -10.33 12.31
CA SER A 76 5.09 -10.23 12.84
C SER A 76 5.23 -11.10 14.10
N SER A 77 6.28 -11.93 14.13
CA SER A 77 6.63 -12.77 15.30
C SER A 77 7.38 -11.98 16.38
#